data_AF-A0A0S8G3B6-F1
#
_entry.id   AF-A0A0S8G3B6-F1
#
_cell.length_a   1.000
_cell.length_b   1.000
_cell.length_c   1.000
_cell.angle_alpha   90.00
_cell.angle_beta   90.00
_cell.angle_gamma   90.00
#
_symmetry.space_group_name_H-M   'P 1'
#
loop_
_entity.id
_entity.type
_entity.pdbx_description
1 polymer ?
#
loop_
_entity_poly.entity_id
_entity_poly.type
_entity_poly.pdbx_seq_one_letter_code
_entity_poly.pdbx_strand_id
1 'polypeptide(L)'
;MTSIRSAMAVVLVMGLLVASAGATILHVPSQYPTIQAGIDAAVDGDTVLVADGTYTGDGNRDIDFGGTSIVVMSENGPEATILDCEGSEQEHHRGFLFHTGEDANAVVQGFTIRNGYATKGGGICINFFDVEPYPTIVGNRIEGNTATGSGGGIYCSASSSIIVGNTITGNRTITWEGGGIYCTGGGYDPIIGGNTITANIAGYRGGGIFCNTSSPIIAGNTIAGNTGTANAGAIACFWSADPIIDGNTITGNTSNVGGSIVCAYWASPMVINSILWGDSASTGQEIALYEGSSITVAYSNVEAGSSAAFINPGCTLYWEDGNIDADPIFVHEDWKDYRLLWGSPCIDAGQPDLWDPDGTRRDMGRYIFDQSKALVTYLTPETLAVHPGESWRVLYTLVNCHDAPQPCWGIAELTLPNGEPWPGNPLEGPDHGIMHRQYNWQCVREYEVPEMWPFGWSDFMWQVGLPANLFDKDRFSFAVLPQEGEWEAAENARR
;
A
#
# COMPACT_ATOMS: atom_id res chain seq x y z
N MET A 1 -13.38 -26.43 -10.03
CA MET A 1 -13.28 -26.47 -8.55
C MET A 1 -12.11 -27.31 -8.02
N THR A 2 -11.09 -27.59 -8.83
CA THR A 2 -9.82 -28.22 -8.41
C THR A 2 -8.58 -27.34 -8.67
N SER A 3 -8.76 -26.09 -9.13
CA SER A 3 -7.68 -25.12 -9.37
C SER A 3 -7.45 -24.10 -8.24
N ILE A 4 -8.32 -24.04 -7.23
CA ILE A 4 -8.26 -23.04 -6.14
C ILE A 4 -7.26 -23.46 -5.03
N ARG A 5 -6.85 -24.74 -4.99
CA ARG A 5 -6.01 -25.27 -3.90
C ARG A 5 -4.51 -24.96 -4.00
N SER A 6 -4.06 -24.24 -5.04
CA SER A 6 -2.62 -24.01 -5.26
C SER A 6 -2.17 -22.54 -5.23
N ALA A 7 -3.08 -21.58 -5.01
CA ALA A 7 -2.72 -20.16 -4.91
C ALA A 7 -2.62 -19.64 -3.46
N MET A 8 -2.91 -20.49 -2.47
CA MET A 8 -3.04 -20.08 -1.07
C MET A 8 -1.93 -20.64 -0.20
N ALA A 9 -0.74 -20.09 -0.40
CA ALA A 9 0.35 -20.18 0.57
C ALA A 9 0.89 -18.76 0.78
N VAL A 10 0.35 -18.11 1.82
CA VAL A 10 1.03 -17.15 2.69
C VAL A 10 2.10 -16.28 1.99
N VAL A 11 1.75 -15.04 1.64
CA VAL A 11 2.75 -13.96 1.49
C VAL A 11 3.22 -13.60 2.90
N LEU A 12 4.03 -14.49 3.49
CA LEU A 12 4.93 -14.15 4.59
C LEU A 12 6.27 -13.88 3.90
N VAL A 13 6.50 -12.63 3.50
CA VAL A 13 7.87 -12.19 3.21
C VAL A 13 8.55 -12.03 4.57
N MET A 14 8.90 -13.15 5.21
CA MET A 14 9.97 -13.15 6.18
C MET A 14 11.24 -12.90 5.40
N GLY A 15 11.96 -11.83 5.76
CA GLY A 15 13.25 -11.46 5.17
C GLY A 15 14.16 -12.68 5.05
N LEU A 16 14.25 -13.22 3.84
CA LEU A 16 15.15 -14.30 3.49
C LEU A 16 16.50 -13.66 3.16
N LEU A 17 17.28 -13.37 4.21
CA LEU A 17 18.72 -13.19 4.08
C LEU A 17 19.32 -14.56 3.73
N VAL A 18 19.31 -14.91 2.45
CA VAL A 18 20.14 -16.00 1.94
C VAL A 18 21.55 -15.47 1.87
N ALA A 19 22.27 -15.54 3.00
CA ALA A 19 23.71 -15.30 3.02
C ALA A 19 24.40 -16.43 2.24
N SER A 20 24.60 -16.22 0.94
CA SER A 20 25.56 -16.96 0.15
C SER A 20 26.96 -16.69 0.73
N ALA A 21 27.83 -17.69 0.77
CA ALA A 21 29.14 -17.63 1.41
C ALA A 21 30.16 -16.65 0.75
N GLY A 22 29.70 -15.74 -0.12
CA GLY A 22 30.46 -14.66 -0.73
C GLY A 22 29.73 -13.31 -0.79
N ALA A 23 28.51 -13.18 -0.25
CA ALA A 23 27.75 -11.93 -0.25
C ALA A 23 28.38 -10.89 0.68
N THR A 24 28.60 -9.68 0.17
CA THR A 24 29.16 -8.53 0.88
C THR A 24 28.16 -7.39 0.97
N ILE A 25 28.36 -6.52 1.97
CA ILE A 25 27.58 -5.30 2.14
C ILE A 25 28.41 -4.11 1.63
N LEU A 26 27.89 -3.42 0.63
CA LEU A 26 28.49 -2.24 0.02
C LEU A 26 27.75 -1.01 0.56
N HIS A 27 28.47 -0.13 1.25
CA HIS A 27 27.85 1.01 1.94
C HIS A 27 27.82 2.28 1.07
N VAL A 28 26.63 2.86 0.90
CA VAL A 28 26.43 4.14 0.23
C VAL A 28 25.96 5.16 1.29
N PRO A 29 26.58 6.35 1.39
CA PRO A 29 27.64 6.89 0.54
C PRO A 29 29.08 6.63 1.06
N SER A 30 29.22 5.97 2.22
CA SER A 30 30.50 5.95 2.96
C SER A 30 31.64 5.20 2.24
N GLN A 31 31.30 4.20 1.42
CA GLN A 31 32.24 3.46 0.59
C GLN A 31 32.12 3.83 -0.89
N TYR A 32 30.89 3.98 -1.40
CA TYR A 32 30.59 4.36 -2.78
C TYR A 32 29.78 5.64 -2.81
N PRO A 33 30.14 6.65 -3.62
CA PRO A 33 29.52 7.99 -3.53
C PRO A 33 28.07 8.05 -3.99
N THR A 34 27.59 7.09 -4.78
CA THR A 34 26.23 7.02 -5.31
C THR A 34 25.69 5.60 -5.27
N ILE A 35 24.37 5.46 -5.35
CA ILE A 35 23.71 4.15 -5.35
C ILE A 35 24.17 3.33 -6.56
N GLN A 36 24.18 3.94 -7.75
CA GLN A 36 24.65 3.28 -8.97
C GLN A 36 26.11 2.82 -8.85
N ALA A 37 27.00 3.63 -8.25
CA ALA A 37 28.39 3.22 -8.05
C ALA A 37 28.53 2.02 -7.10
N GLY A 38 27.62 1.88 -6.13
CA GLY A 38 27.51 0.69 -5.29
C GLY A 38 27.05 -0.53 -6.10
N ILE A 39 26.04 -0.38 -6.95
CA ILE A 39 25.54 -1.43 -7.84
C ILE A 39 26.62 -1.88 -8.83
N ASP A 40 27.30 -0.93 -9.48
CA ASP A 40 28.35 -1.21 -10.48
C ASP A 40 29.53 -2.01 -9.89
N ALA A 41 29.73 -1.94 -8.57
CA ALA A 41 30.76 -2.67 -7.85
C ALA A 41 30.28 -3.99 -7.26
N ALA A 42 28.95 -4.20 -7.19
CA ALA A 42 28.35 -5.38 -6.61
C ALA A 42 28.39 -6.57 -7.58
N VAL A 43 28.34 -7.78 -7.02
CA VAL A 43 28.11 -9.03 -7.74
C VAL A 43 26.90 -9.76 -7.18
N ASP A 44 26.37 -10.76 -7.90
CA ASP A 44 25.20 -11.51 -7.49
C ASP A 44 25.25 -11.96 -6.01
N GLY A 45 24.18 -11.65 -5.28
CA GLY A 45 24.02 -11.94 -3.85
C GLY A 45 24.51 -10.83 -2.91
N ASP A 46 25.22 -9.81 -3.39
CA ASP A 46 25.61 -8.65 -2.58
C ASP A 46 24.41 -7.81 -2.13
N THR A 47 24.64 -6.97 -1.11
CA THR A 47 23.70 -5.94 -0.65
C THR A 47 24.32 -4.56 -0.78
N VAL A 48 23.68 -3.67 -1.53
CA VAL A 48 23.96 -2.23 -1.51
C VAL A 48 23.10 -1.59 -0.41
N LEU A 49 23.73 -1.28 0.72
CA LEU A 49 23.09 -0.69 1.89
C LEU A 49 23.24 0.83 1.86
N VAL A 50 22.10 1.52 1.78
CA VAL A 50 22.02 2.97 1.60
C VAL A 50 21.66 3.64 2.93
N ALA A 51 22.58 4.45 3.44
CA ALA A 51 22.39 5.20 4.69
C ALA A 51 21.30 6.29 4.54
N ASP A 52 20.83 6.81 5.67
CA ASP A 52 19.83 7.87 5.72
C ASP A 52 20.26 9.11 4.93
N GLY A 53 19.31 9.72 4.23
CA GLY A 53 19.55 10.93 3.46
C GLY A 53 18.64 11.09 2.25
N THR A 54 18.74 12.27 1.62
CA THR A 54 18.13 12.55 0.32
C THR A 54 19.19 12.41 -0.77
N TYR A 55 18.93 11.52 -1.72
CA TYR A 55 19.79 11.19 -2.84
C TYR A 55 19.22 11.82 -4.12
N THR A 56 20.01 12.68 -4.75
CA THR A 56 19.68 13.44 -5.96
C THR A 56 20.79 13.32 -7.01
N GLY A 57 20.52 13.79 -8.22
CA GLY A 57 21.50 13.86 -9.31
C GLY A 57 21.94 12.51 -9.88
N ASP A 58 22.92 12.58 -10.79
CA ASP A 58 23.40 11.44 -11.55
C ASP A 58 23.97 10.33 -10.65
N GLY A 59 23.59 9.08 -10.95
CA GLY A 59 23.96 7.91 -10.16
C GLY A 59 23.03 7.62 -8.97
N ASN A 60 22.06 8.49 -8.69
CA ASN A 60 21.02 8.28 -7.67
C ASN A 60 19.59 8.35 -8.26
N ARG A 61 19.49 8.44 -9.57
CA ARG A 61 18.27 8.41 -10.38
C ARG A 61 18.53 7.58 -11.63
N ASP A 62 17.46 7.09 -12.25
CA ASP A 62 17.50 6.12 -13.34
C ASP A 62 18.39 4.90 -13.02
N ILE A 63 18.30 4.45 -11.76
CA ILE A 63 19.17 3.40 -11.20
C ILE A 63 18.87 2.08 -11.90
N ASP A 64 19.91 1.48 -12.45
CA ASP A 64 19.87 0.26 -13.25
C ASP A 64 20.71 -0.82 -12.58
N PHE A 65 20.09 -1.99 -12.37
CA PHE A 65 20.75 -3.16 -11.76
C PHE A 65 21.69 -3.87 -12.73
N GLY A 66 21.60 -3.59 -14.03
CA GLY A 66 22.50 -4.13 -15.05
C GLY A 66 22.42 -5.65 -15.19
N GLY A 67 21.27 -6.26 -14.85
CA GLY A 67 21.08 -7.72 -14.83
C GLY A 67 21.63 -8.42 -13.59
N THR A 68 22.11 -7.69 -12.60
CA THR A 68 22.71 -8.25 -11.38
C THR A 68 21.64 -8.60 -10.34
N SER A 69 21.79 -9.76 -9.70
CA SER A 69 20.84 -10.30 -8.73
C SER A 69 21.25 -9.90 -7.30
N ILE A 70 21.00 -8.64 -6.94
CA ILE A 70 21.44 -8.02 -5.67
C ILE A 70 20.29 -7.41 -4.88
N VAL A 71 20.53 -7.15 -3.59
CA VAL A 71 19.61 -6.36 -2.76
C VAL A 71 20.10 -4.91 -2.71
N VAL A 72 19.26 -3.96 -3.11
CA VAL A 72 19.46 -2.54 -2.83
C VAL A 72 18.44 -2.14 -1.78
N MET A 73 18.91 -1.73 -0.61
CA MET A 73 18.02 -1.41 0.51
C MET A 73 18.47 -0.21 1.33
N SER A 74 17.51 0.50 1.90
CA SER A 74 17.78 1.51 2.92
C SER A 74 18.21 0.89 4.24
N GLU A 75 18.94 1.67 5.04
CA GLU A 75 19.33 1.29 6.39
C GLU A 75 18.17 1.39 7.39
N ASN A 76 17.41 2.49 7.37
CA ASN A 76 16.35 2.78 8.35
C ASN A 76 14.96 3.00 7.73
N GLY A 77 14.70 2.42 6.56
CA GLY A 77 13.36 2.43 5.95
C GLY A 77 13.03 3.69 5.12
N PRO A 78 11.85 3.69 4.48
CA PRO A 78 11.49 4.70 3.48
C PRO A 78 11.35 6.10 4.08
N GLU A 79 11.12 6.22 5.37
CA GLU A 79 11.03 7.47 6.12
C GLU A 79 12.38 8.21 6.17
N ALA A 80 13.50 7.48 6.15
CA ALA A 80 14.84 8.01 6.35
C ALA A 80 15.68 8.11 5.06
N THR A 81 15.36 7.31 4.04
CA THR A 81 16.11 7.27 2.79
C THR A 81 15.23 7.64 1.60
N ILE A 82 15.48 8.83 1.04
CA ILE A 82 14.68 9.44 -0.01
C ILE A 82 15.48 9.51 -1.31
N LEU A 83 14.97 8.88 -2.37
CA LEU A 83 15.39 9.10 -3.76
C LEU A 83 14.49 10.17 -4.36
N ASP A 84 15.06 11.36 -4.55
CA ASP A 84 14.40 12.48 -5.20
C ASP A 84 14.90 12.53 -6.65
N CYS A 85 14.05 12.10 -7.59
CA CYS A 85 14.47 11.83 -8.96
C CYS A 85 14.72 13.11 -9.77
N GLU A 86 14.23 14.26 -9.30
CA GLU A 86 14.32 15.57 -9.98
C GLU A 86 13.80 15.54 -11.44
N GLY A 87 12.83 14.67 -11.72
CA GLY A 87 12.25 14.50 -13.06
C GLY A 87 11.34 15.65 -13.44
N SER A 88 11.42 16.08 -14.70
CA SER A 88 10.57 17.11 -15.29
C SER A 88 10.21 16.80 -16.74
N GLU A 89 9.32 17.60 -17.34
CA GLU A 89 8.98 17.52 -18.76
C GLU A 89 10.20 17.77 -19.67
N GLN A 90 11.17 18.56 -19.21
CA GLN A 90 12.38 18.87 -19.96
C GLN A 90 13.45 17.79 -19.77
N GLU A 91 13.53 17.19 -18.58
CA GLU A 91 14.53 16.20 -18.20
C GLU A 91 13.84 15.01 -17.52
N HIS A 92 13.57 13.97 -18.29
CA HIS A 92 12.87 12.79 -17.80
C HIS A 92 13.80 11.92 -16.94
N HIS A 93 13.42 11.69 -15.69
CA HIS A 93 14.12 10.85 -14.74
C HIS A 93 13.13 10.02 -13.92
N ARG A 94 13.53 8.82 -13.51
CA ARG A 94 12.78 7.97 -12.56
C ARG A 94 13.71 7.48 -11.45
N GLY A 95 13.19 6.69 -10.51
CA GLY A 95 13.99 6.08 -9.46
C GLY A 95 14.77 4.88 -9.99
N PHE A 96 14.04 3.83 -10.39
CA PHE A 96 14.63 2.55 -10.81
C PHE A 96 14.17 2.11 -12.20
N LEU A 97 15.08 1.43 -12.91
CA LEU A 97 14.85 0.82 -14.21
C LEU A 97 15.33 -0.65 -14.19
N PHE A 98 14.42 -1.57 -14.49
CA PHE A 98 14.69 -2.99 -14.69
C PHE A 98 14.40 -3.36 -16.13
N HIS A 99 15.41 -3.87 -16.84
CA HIS A 99 15.33 -4.15 -18.28
C HIS A 99 16.41 -5.11 -18.80
N THR A 100 17.38 -5.53 -17.97
CA THR A 100 18.56 -6.28 -18.42
C THR A 100 18.57 -7.73 -17.91
N GLY A 101 17.40 -8.25 -17.57
CA GLY A 101 17.21 -9.64 -17.16
C GLY A 101 17.33 -9.91 -15.66
N GLU A 102 17.00 -8.93 -14.82
CA GLU A 102 17.06 -9.03 -13.36
C GLU A 102 16.02 -10.00 -12.77
N ASP A 103 16.46 -10.96 -11.95
CA ASP A 103 15.59 -11.99 -11.36
C ASP A 103 14.96 -11.57 -10.01
N ALA A 104 14.27 -12.50 -9.35
CA ALA A 104 13.57 -12.24 -8.09
C ALA A 104 14.48 -11.79 -6.94
N ASN A 105 15.79 -12.03 -7.04
CA ASN A 105 16.79 -11.61 -6.07
C ASN A 105 17.32 -10.20 -6.36
N ALA A 106 16.93 -9.57 -7.47
CA ALA A 106 17.05 -8.13 -7.65
C ALA A 106 15.96 -7.43 -6.82
N VAL A 107 16.33 -6.99 -5.62
CA VAL A 107 15.40 -6.43 -4.64
C VAL A 107 15.62 -4.94 -4.48
N VAL A 108 14.54 -4.16 -4.52
CA VAL A 108 14.51 -2.76 -4.06
C VAL A 108 13.66 -2.66 -2.80
N GLN A 109 14.27 -2.21 -1.71
CA GLN A 109 13.62 -2.20 -0.41
C GLN A 109 13.82 -0.93 0.41
N GLY A 110 12.72 -0.43 0.97
CA GLY A 110 12.76 0.56 2.04
C GLY A 110 13.06 1.99 1.58
N PHE A 111 12.78 2.37 0.34
CA PHE A 111 13.04 3.73 -0.13
C PHE A 111 11.75 4.55 -0.25
N THR A 112 11.83 5.85 0.04
CA THR A 112 10.90 6.80 -0.59
C THR A 112 11.43 7.14 -1.99
N ILE A 113 10.61 6.96 -3.03
CA ILE A 113 10.93 7.24 -4.43
C ILE A 113 9.92 8.28 -4.93
N ARG A 114 10.40 9.49 -5.21
CA ARG A 114 9.53 10.62 -5.54
C ARG A 114 10.05 11.52 -6.63
N ASN A 115 9.17 12.42 -7.09
CA ASN A 115 9.45 13.43 -8.10
C ASN A 115 10.01 12.87 -9.40
N GLY A 116 9.68 11.62 -9.73
CA GLY A 116 9.97 11.03 -11.03
C GLY A 116 9.04 11.57 -12.11
N TYR A 117 9.59 11.76 -13.31
CA TYR A 117 8.87 12.16 -14.51
C TYR A 117 9.41 11.35 -15.70
N ALA A 118 8.62 10.42 -16.23
CA ALA A 118 9.05 9.57 -17.34
C ALA A 118 7.90 9.28 -18.31
N THR A 119 8.17 8.60 -19.43
CA THR A 119 7.07 8.14 -20.31
C THR A 119 6.39 6.89 -19.75
N LYS A 120 7.14 6.01 -19.11
CA LYS A 120 6.64 4.78 -18.50
C LYS A 120 7.30 4.62 -17.14
N GLY A 121 6.52 4.34 -16.10
CA GLY A 121 7.04 4.12 -14.76
C GLY A 121 7.66 5.40 -14.22
N GLY A 122 6.82 6.36 -13.81
CA GLY A 122 7.29 7.64 -13.29
C GLY A 122 8.25 7.43 -12.11
N GLY A 123 7.93 6.53 -11.19
CA GLY A 123 8.83 6.12 -10.11
C GLY A 123 9.71 4.92 -10.48
N ILE A 124 9.09 3.81 -10.89
CA ILE A 124 9.79 2.56 -11.23
C ILE A 124 9.31 2.03 -12.58
N CYS A 125 10.24 1.65 -13.45
CA CYS A 125 9.94 1.03 -14.73
C CYS A 125 10.57 -0.37 -14.81
N ILE A 126 9.71 -1.38 -14.98
CA ILE A 126 10.07 -2.77 -15.22
C ILE A 126 9.62 -3.09 -16.64
N ASN A 127 10.58 -3.32 -17.53
CA ASN A 127 10.31 -3.47 -18.95
C ASN A 127 11.27 -4.49 -19.58
N PHE A 128 10.85 -5.75 -19.57
CA PHE A 128 11.57 -6.85 -20.21
C PHE A 128 11.04 -7.14 -21.61
N PHE A 129 11.85 -7.86 -22.39
CA PHE A 129 11.48 -8.42 -23.68
C PHE A 129 11.66 -9.94 -23.65
N ASP A 130 10.55 -10.68 -23.52
CA ASP A 130 10.47 -12.15 -23.68
C ASP A 130 11.46 -12.98 -22.84
N VAL A 131 11.73 -12.55 -21.61
CA VAL A 131 12.59 -13.26 -20.66
C VAL A 131 11.84 -13.47 -19.34
N GLU A 132 12.08 -14.61 -18.67
CA GLU A 132 11.55 -14.92 -17.32
C GLU A 132 12.49 -14.51 -16.16
N PRO A 133 12.89 -13.24 -16.02
CA PRO A 133 13.36 -12.72 -14.76
C PRO A 133 12.46 -11.54 -14.33
N TYR A 134 12.27 -11.39 -13.02
CA TYR A 134 11.33 -10.42 -12.46
C TYR A 134 11.84 -9.88 -11.11
N PRO A 135 11.96 -8.57 -10.90
CA PRO A 135 12.45 -8.01 -9.65
C PRO A 135 11.43 -8.09 -8.50
N THR A 136 11.92 -7.89 -7.29
CA THR A 136 11.12 -7.73 -6.07
C THR A 136 11.15 -6.28 -5.58
N ILE A 137 9.98 -5.65 -5.50
CA ILE A 137 9.78 -4.30 -5.00
C ILE A 137 9.02 -4.40 -3.67
N VAL A 138 9.69 -4.10 -2.55
CA VAL A 138 9.14 -4.37 -1.22
C VAL A 138 9.34 -3.23 -0.21
N GLY A 139 8.30 -2.87 0.53
CA GLY A 139 8.44 -1.93 1.64
C GLY A 139 8.85 -0.51 1.24
N ASN A 140 8.57 -0.09 0.01
CA ASN A 140 8.91 1.25 -0.48
C ASN A 140 7.71 2.20 -0.39
N ARG A 141 8.00 3.50 -0.37
CA ARG A 141 7.02 4.58 -0.57
C ARG A 141 7.24 5.22 -1.95
N ILE A 142 6.39 4.89 -2.91
CA ILE A 142 6.47 5.38 -4.29
C ILE A 142 5.44 6.49 -4.43
N GLU A 143 5.89 7.74 -4.45
CA GLU A 143 4.99 8.88 -4.31
C GLU A 143 5.23 10.08 -5.21
N GLY A 144 4.16 10.78 -5.57
CA GLY A 144 4.25 12.04 -6.32
C GLY A 144 4.90 11.91 -7.71
N ASN A 145 5.00 10.70 -8.25
CA ASN A 145 5.63 10.46 -9.54
C ASN A 145 4.65 10.66 -10.69
N THR A 146 5.18 11.06 -11.85
CA THR A 146 4.39 11.36 -13.05
C THR A 146 4.88 10.53 -14.23
N ALA A 147 3.94 9.87 -14.94
CA ALA A 147 4.21 9.30 -16.25
C ALA A 147 3.41 10.01 -17.35
N THR A 148 4.05 10.39 -18.47
CA THR A 148 3.31 10.95 -19.62
C THR A 148 2.51 9.87 -20.35
N GLY A 149 3.04 8.64 -20.37
CA GLY A 149 2.38 7.42 -20.82
C GLY A 149 1.64 6.72 -19.68
N SER A 150 2.18 5.57 -19.26
CA SER A 150 1.50 4.60 -18.38
C SER A 150 2.32 4.28 -17.14
N GLY A 151 1.66 3.91 -16.04
CA GLY A 151 2.32 3.55 -14.79
C GLY A 151 2.94 4.77 -14.11
N GLY A 152 2.10 5.63 -13.52
CA GLY A 152 2.57 6.84 -12.82
C GLY A 152 3.55 6.51 -11.71
N GLY A 153 3.19 5.54 -10.85
CA GLY A 153 4.10 4.98 -9.86
C GLY A 153 4.99 3.90 -10.47
N ILE A 154 4.39 2.78 -10.85
CA ILE A 154 5.07 1.58 -11.36
C ILE A 154 4.53 1.20 -12.73
N TYR A 155 5.44 0.97 -13.69
CA TYR A 155 5.13 0.31 -14.95
C TYR A 155 5.76 -1.08 -14.97
N CYS A 156 4.96 -2.10 -15.27
CA CYS A 156 5.36 -3.50 -15.31
C CYS A 156 4.96 -4.11 -16.65
N SER A 157 5.95 -4.43 -17.49
CA SER A 157 5.76 -5.03 -18.82
C SER A 157 6.55 -6.33 -18.95
N ALA A 158 5.85 -7.39 -19.36
CA ALA A 158 6.40 -8.74 -19.55
C ALA A 158 7.19 -9.22 -18.32
N SER A 159 6.60 -9.08 -17.13
CA SER A 159 7.25 -9.43 -15.87
C SER A 159 6.26 -9.97 -14.85
N SER A 160 6.65 -11.04 -14.16
CA SER A 160 5.94 -11.60 -13.00
C SER A 160 6.49 -11.05 -11.68
N SER A 161 6.77 -9.74 -11.65
CA SER A 161 7.38 -9.04 -10.51
C SER A 161 6.59 -9.20 -9.21
N ILE A 162 7.30 -9.19 -8.09
CA ILE A 162 6.72 -9.22 -6.75
C ILE A 162 6.67 -7.79 -6.23
N ILE A 163 5.48 -7.21 -6.10
CA ILE A 163 5.24 -5.85 -5.61
C ILE A 163 4.48 -5.98 -4.29
N VAL A 164 5.19 -5.93 -3.16
CA VAL A 164 4.61 -6.28 -1.85
C VAL A 164 4.88 -5.25 -0.76
N GLY A 165 3.86 -4.92 0.03
CA GLY A 165 4.03 -4.09 1.23
C GLY A 165 4.50 -2.66 0.94
N ASN A 166 4.23 -2.14 -0.25
CA ASN A 166 4.60 -0.78 -0.64
C ASN A 166 3.43 0.20 -0.37
N THR A 167 3.78 1.45 -0.14
CA THR A 167 2.86 2.60 -0.20
C THR A 167 3.01 3.27 -1.56
N ILE A 168 2.00 3.20 -2.42
CA ILE A 168 2.00 3.77 -3.78
C ILE A 168 0.95 4.88 -3.80
N THR A 169 1.40 6.13 -3.67
CA THR A 169 0.47 7.23 -3.37
C THR A 169 0.70 8.51 -4.17
N GLY A 170 -0.37 9.19 -4.58
CA GLY A 170 -0.26 10.49 -5.25
C GLY A 170 0.47 10.46 -6.59
N ASN A 171 0.62 9.28 -7.20
CA ASN A 171 1.25 9.15 -8.52
C ASN A 171 0.21 9.40 -9.62
N ARG A 172 0.67 9.85 -10.80
CA ARG A 172 -0.24 10.16 -11.89
C ARG A 172 0.26 9.81 -13.27
N THR A 173 -0.68 9.52 -14.17
CA THR A 173 -0.44 9.56 -15.61
C THR A 173 -1.07 10.81 -16.23
N ILE A 174 -0.42 11.40 -17.22
CA ILE A 174 -0.98 12.58 -17.91
C ILE A 174 -2.05 12.15 -18.92
N THR A 175 -1.77 11.14 -19.75
CA THR A 175 -2.62 10.81 -20.90
C THR A 175 -3.23 9.41 -20.84
N TRP A 176 -2.55 8.43 -20.24
CA TRP A 176 -2.95 7.02 -20.36
C TRP A 176 -3.29 6.39 -19.01
N GLU A 177 -3.07 5.08 -18.86
CA GLU A 177 -3.63 4.28 -17.78
C GLU A 177 -2.65 3.92 -16.67
N GLY A 178 -3.18 3.50 -15.53
CA GLY A 178 -2.41 3.01 -14.38
C GLY A 178 -1.73 4.15 -13.64
N GLY A 179 -2.51 4.93 -12.89
CA GLY A 179 -1.99 6.03 -12.07
C GLY A 179 -0.98 5.52 -11.04
N GLY A 180 -1.36 4.48 -10.29
CA GLY A 180 -0.48 3.76 -9.38
C GLY A 180 0.39 2.74 -10.11
N ILE A 181 -0.23 1.65 -10.58
CA ILE A 181 0.45 0.51 -11.20
C ILE A 181 -0.16 0.21 -12.58
N TYR A 182 0.69 -0.04 -13.57
CA TYR A 182 0.30 -0.55 -14.89
C TYR A 182 0.97 -1.89 -15.16
N CYS A 183 0.18 -2.91 -15.50
CA CYS A 183 0.64 -4.28 -15.81
C CYS A 183 0.31 -4.65 -17.25
N THR A 184 1.30 -5.14 -18.01
CA THR A 184 1.11 -5.63 -19.39
C THR A 184 2.07 -6.76 -19.77
N GLY A 185 1.78 -7.42 -20.89
CA GLY A 185 2.54 -8.55 -21.41
C GLY A 185 1.88 -9.86 -21.01
N GLY A 186 0.94 -10.34 -21.84
CA GLY A 186 0.21 -11.58 -21.58
C GLY A 186 1.13 -12.78 -21.35
N GLY A 187 0.76 -13.62 -20.37
CA GLY A 187 1.59 -14.73 -19.88
C GLY A 187 2.56 -14.36 -18.77
N TYR A 188 2.62 -13.08 -18.38
CA TYR A 188 3.39 -12.59 -17.24
C TYR A 188 2.45 -11.93 -16.23
N ASP A 189 2.45 -12.45 -15.00
CA ASP A 189 1.41 -12.19 -14.01
C ASP A 189 2.05 -11.76 -12.69
N PRO A 190 2.20 -10.45 -12.44
CA PRO A 190 2.84 -9.97 -11.22
C PRO A 190 2.00 -10.26 -9.97
N ILE A 191 2.68 -10.37 -8.83
CA ILE A 191 2.04 -10.47 -7.52
C ILE A 191 2.00 -9.07 -6.91
N ILE A 192 0.80 -8.54 -6.70
CA ILE A 192 0.55 -7.24 -6.07
C ILE A 192 -0.10 -7.53 -4.71
N GLY A 193 0.72 -7.60 -3.67
CA GLY A 193 0.31 -8.11 -2.35
C GLY A 193 0.52 -7.13 -1.20
N GLY A 194 -0.43 -6.94 -0.30
CA GLY A 194 -0.12 -6.21 0.94
C GLY A 194 0.13 -4.71 0.79
N ASN A 195 -0.14 -4.10 -0.37
CA ASN A 195 0.19 -2.70 -0.65
C ASN A 195 -0.93 -1.74 -0.21
N THR A 196 -0.55 -0.48 0.02
CA THR A 196 -1.45 0.66 0.16
C THR A 196 -1.36 1.50 -1.11
N ILE A 197 -2.39 1.47 -1.95
CA ILE A 197 -2.44 2.13 -3.25
C ILE A 197 -3.49 3.24 -3.19
N THR A 198 -3.06 4.49 -3.00
CA THR A 198 -3.98 5.57 -2.65
C THR A 198 -3.78 6.86 -3.41
N ALA A 199 -4.84 7.63 -3.63
CA ALA A 199 -4.75 8.97 -4.21
C ALA A 199 -4.01 9.05 -5.56
N ASN A 200 -3.93 7.93 -6.31
CA ASN A 200 -3.30 7.92 -7.62
C ASN A 200 -4.30 8.33 -8.71
N ILE A 201 -3.82 9.01 -9.74
CA ILE A 201 -4.67 9.60 -10.79
C ILE A 201 -4.25 9.10 -12.16
N ALA A 202 -5.13 8.38 -12.85
CA ALA A 202 -4.93 8.02 -14.24
C ALA A 202 -5.61 9.03 -15.17
N GLY A 203 -4.86 9.54 -16.15
CA GLY A 203 -5.37 10.44 -17.19
C GLY A 203 -6.46 9.81 -18.08
N TYR A 204 -6.59 8.47 -18.05
CA TYR A 204 -7.69 7.76 -18.72
C TYR A 204 -8.32 6.64 -17.87
N ARG A 205 -7.60 5.55 -17.58
CA ARG A 205 -8.19 4.37 -16.90
C ARG A 205 -7.33 3.81 -15.77
N GLY A 206 -7.98 3.21 -14.77
CA GLY A 206 -7.31 2.49 -13.69
C GLY A 206 -6.46 3.42 -12.83
N GLY A 207 -7.12 4.28 -12.03
CA GLY A 207 -6.43 5.21 -11.14
C GLY A 207 -5.45 4.48 -10.22
N GLY A 208 -5.89 3.39 -9.59
CA GLY A 208 -5.03 2.50 -8.80
C GLY A 208 -4.19 1.57 -9.65
N ILE A 209 -4.82 0.56 -10.27
CA ILE A 209 -4.17 -0.52 -11.02
C ILE A 209 -4.82 -0.66 -12.41
N PHE A 210 -4.01 -0.77 -13.45
CA PHE A 210 -4.47 -1.14 -14.80
C PHE A 210 -3.83 -2.44 -15.26
N CYS A 211 -4.65 -3.46 -15.54
CA CYS A 211 -4.25 -4.75 -16.07
C CYS A 211 -4.59 -4.82 -17.56
N ASN A 212 -3.56 -4.87 -18.41
CA ASN A 212 -3.67 -4.95 -19.86
C ASN A 212 -3.09 -6.28 -20.35
N THR A 213 -3.91 -7.24 -20.79
CA THR A 213 -3.47 -8.60 -21.20
C THR A 213 -2.77 -9.45 -20.11
N SER A 214 -2.35 -8.86 -18.99
CA SER A 214 -1.72 -9.51 -17.83
C SER A 214 -2.78 -9.84 -16.79
N SER A 215 -2.62 -10.96 -16.09
CA SER A 215 -3.57 -11.52 -15.12
C SER A 215 -2.94 -11.62 -13.72
N PRO A 216 -2.58 -10.48 -13.09
CA PRO A 216 -1.90 -10.49 -11.80
C PRO A 216 -2.72 -11.12 -10.66
N ILE A 217 -2.02 -11.54 -9.61
CA ILE A 217 -2.63 -11.79 -8.30
C ILE A 217 -2.61 -10.49 -7.52
N ILE A 218 -3.79 -9.92 -7.28
CA ILE A 218 -3.99 -8.70 -6.50
C ILE A 218 -4.58 -9.13 -5.16
N ALA A 219 -3.74 -9.22 -4.12
CA ALA A 219 -4.17 -9.81 -2.86
C ALA A 219 -3.84 -8.97 -1.63
N GLY A 220 -4.79 -8.82 -0.71
CA GLY A 220 -4.51 -8.16 0.56
C GLY A 220 -4.03 -6.72 0.38
N ASN A 221 -4.60 -5.93 -0.53
CA ASN A 221 -4.25 -4.52 -0.70
C ASN A 221 -5.35 -3.60 -0.14
N THR A 222 -4.95 -2.39 0.25
CA THR A 222 -5.85 -1.25 0.43
C THR A 222 -5.77 -0.40 -0.83
N ILE A 223 -6.84 -0.31 -1.61
CA ILE A 223 -6.89 0.47 -2.86
C ILE A 223 -7.94 1.56 -2.69
N ALA A 224 -7.52 2.77 -2.33
CA ALA A 224 -8.45 3.78 -1.87
C ALA A 224 -8.23 5.20 -2.39
N GLY A 225 -9.32 5.92 -2.68
CA GLY A 225 -9.21 7.32 -3.09
C GLY A 225 -8.51 7.53 -4.43
N ASN A 226 -8.40 6.51 -5.29
CA ASN A 226 -7.77 6.65 -6.60
C ASN A 226 -8.80 7.14 -7.64
N THR A 227 -8.29 7.81 -8.68
CA THR A 227 -9.13 8.45 -9.69
C THR A 227 -8.76 7.99 -11.10
N GLY A 228 -9.71 7.39 -11.81
CA GLY A 228 -9.62 7.15 -13.25
C GLY A 228 -10.53 8.14 -13.97
N THR A 229 -9.99 9.07 -14.75
CA THR A 229 -10.80 10.16 -15.34
C THR A 229 -11.89 9.67 -16.29
N ALA A 230 -11.73 8.51 -16.93
CA ALA A 230 -12.75 7.91 -17.80
C ALA A 230 -13.33 6.61 -17.24
N ASN A 231 -12.49 5.66 -16.82
CA ASN A 231 -12.95 4.34 -16.36
C ASN A 231 -12.09 3.84 -15.19
N ALA A 232 -12.71 3.10 -14.26
CA ALA A 232 -12.05 2.46 -13.12
C ALA A 232 -11.27 3.44 -12.24
N GLY A 233 -11.85 3.84 -11.11
CA GLY A 233 -11.12 4.54 -10.07
C GLY A 233 -10.03 3.64 -9.49
N ALA A 234 -10.39 2.40 -9.14
CA ALA A 234 -9.47 1.43 -8.55
C ALA A 234 -8.77 0.54 -9.59
N ILE A 235 -9.46 -0.46 -10.13
CA ILE A 235 -8.86 -1.53 -10.95
C ILE A 235 -9.54 -1.62 -12.32
N ALA A 236 -8.77 -1.57 -13.41
CA ALA A 236 -9.28 -1.83 -14.75
C ALA A 236 -8.64 -3.09 -15.35
N CYS A 237 -9.46 -4.01 -15.85
CA CYS A 237 -9.06 -5.27 -16.49
C CYS A 237 -9.46 -5.27 -17.97
N PHE A 238 -8.48 -5.30 -18.87
CA PHE A 238 -8.68 -5.12 -20.30
C PHE A 238 -7.95 -6.20 -21.11
N TRP A 239 -8.52 -6.55 -22.26
CA TRP A 239 -7.91 -7.42 -23.27
C TRP A 239 -7.59 -8.83 -22.75
N SER A 240 -8.61 -9.52 -22.24
CA SER A 240 -8.48 -10.85 -21.62
C SER A 240 -7.51 -10.91 -20.43
N ALA A 241 -7.40 -9.79 -19.70
CA ALA A 241 -6.79 -9.76 -18.38
C ALA A 241 -7.75 -10.38 -17.35
N ASP A 242 -7.32 -11.47 -16.72
CA ASP A 242 -8.14 -12.30 -15.82
C ASP A 242 -7.52 -12.36 -14.40
N PRO A 243 -7.25 -11.23 -13.73
CA PRO A 243 -6.61 -11.24 -12.43
C PRO A 243 -7.46 -11.91 -11.34
N ILE A 244 -6.76 -12.42 -10.32
CA ILE A 244 -7.36 -12.88 -9.07
C ILE A 244 -7.28 -11.73 -8.07
N ILE A 245 -8.42 -11.27 -7.58
CA ILE A 245 -8.59 -10.16 -6.64
C ILE A 245 -9.08 -10.74 -5.32
N ASP A 246 -8.17 -11.01 -4.38
CA ASP A 246 -8.45 -11.74 -3.12
C ASP A 246 -8.14 -10.90 -1.87
N GLY A 247 -9.11 -10.73 -0.97
CA GLY A 247 -8.82 -10.12 0.34
C GLY A 247 -8.45 -8.63 0.25
N ASN A 248 -8.96 -7.89 -0.73
CA ASN A 248 -8.65 -6.46 -0.87
C ASN A 248 -9.74 -5.60 -0.23
N THR A 249 -9.36 -4.44 0.30
CA THR A 249 -10.30 -3.36 0.61
C THR A 249 -10.17 -2.29 -0.47
N ILE A 250 -11.21 -2.15 -1.29
CA ILE A 250 -11.31 -1.20 -2.40
C ILE A 250 -12.40 -0.19 -2.05
N THR A 251 -12.03 1.08 -1.89
CA THR A 251 -12.96 2.06 -1.29
C THR A 251 -12.67 3.53 -1.65
N GLY A 252 -13.71 4.34 -1.79
CA GLY A 252 -13.58 5.78 -2.03
C GLY A 252 -12.91 6.14 -3.35
N ASN A 253 -12.79 5.20 -4.29
CA ASN A 253 -12.22 5.44 -5.62
C ASN A 253 -13.26 6.06 -6.54
N THR A 254 -12.80 6.90 -7.47
CA THR A 254 -13.71 7.69 -8.31
C THR A 254 -13.41 7.58 -9.79
N SER A 255 -14.46 7.54 -10.61
CA SER A 255 -14.34 7.62 -12.06
C SER A 255 -15.64 8.08 -12.72
N ASN A 256 -15.66 8.18 -14.06
CA ASN A 256 -16.92 8.33 -14.78
C ASN A 256 -17.68 7.00 -14.95
N VAL A 257 -16.97 5.86 -15.00
CA VAL A 257 -17.52 4.52 -15.22
C VAL A 257 -16.76 3.50 -14.37
N GLY A 258 -17.44 2.79 -13.45
CA GLY A 258 -16.80 1.88 -12.50
C GLY A 258 -15.93 2.63 -11.50
N GLY A 259 -16.44 2.94 -10.32
CA GLY A 259 -15.63 3.51 -9.25
C GLY A 259 -14.57 2.49 -8.80
N SER A 260 -15.00 1.25 -8.57
CA SER A 260 -14.13 0.15 -8.15
C SER A 260 -13.48 -0.55 -9.36
N ILE A 261 -14.20 -1.45 -10.02
CA ILE A 261 -13.67 -2.38 -11.01
C ILE A 261 -14.36 -2.19 -12.36
N VAL A 262 -13.57 -2.04 -13.43
CA VAL A 262 -14.06 -2.11 -14.81
C VAL A 262 -13.44 -3.27 -15.56
N CYS A 263 -14.27 -4.06 -16.25
CA CYS A 263 -13.81 -5.11 -17.16
C CYS A 263 -14.23 -4.81 -18.60
N ALA A 264 -13.34 -5.05 -19.56
CA ALA A 264 -13.57 -4.76 -20.97
C ALA A 264 -12.73 -5.68 -21.88
N TYR A 265 -13.08 -5.74 -23.15
CA TYR A 265 -12.46 -6.62 -24.17
C TYR A 265 -12.20 -8.05 -23.68
N TRP A 266 -13.27 -8.78 -23.33
CA TRP A 266 -13.20 -10.19 -22.91
C TRP A 266 -12.32 -10.49 -21.69
N ALA A 267 -12.10 -9.49 -20.81
CA ALA A 267 -11.54 -9.73 -19.47
C ALA A 267 -12.52 -10.51 -18.59
N SER A 268 -11.99 -11.35 -17.70
CA SER A 268 -12.75 -12.24 -16.81
C SER A 268 -12.12 -12.41 -15.41
N PRO A 269 -11.92 -11.32 -14.63
CA PRO A 269 -11.36 -11.42 -13.28
C PRO A 269 -12.26 -12.19 -12.29
N MET A 270 -11.64 -12.65 -11.20
CA MET A 270 -12.30 -13.24 -10.04
C MET A 270 -12.07 -12.39 -8.79
N VAL A 271 -13.15 -11.94 -8.15
CA VAL A 271 -13.16 -11.21 -6.89
C VAL A 271 -13.62 -12.13 -5.77
N ILE A 272 -12.82 -12.26 -4.73
CA ILE A 272 -13.12 -13.08 -3.56
C ILE A 272 -12.61 -12.45 -2.27
N ASN A 273 -13.30 -12.70 -1.15
CA ASN A 273 -12.93 -12.21 0.19
C ASN A 273 -12.71 -10.68 0.24
N SER A 274 -13.26 -9.90 -0.68
CA SER A 274 -12.90 -8.49 -0.83
C SER A 274 -14.03 -7.58 -0.35
N ILE A 275 -13.69 -6.36 0.02
CA ILE A 275 -14.65 -5.27 0.29
C ILE A 275 -14.55 -4.27 -0.86
N LEU A 276 -15.66 -4.02 -1.53
CA LEU A 276 -15.87 -2.98 -2.55
C LEU A 276 -16.94 -2.04 -1.99
N TRP A 277 -16.54 -0.86 -1.52
CA TRP A 277 -17.41 0.00 -0.72
C TRP A 277 -17.10 1.48 -0.82
N GLY A 278 -18.12 2.32 -1.04
CA GLY A 278 -17.96 3.77 -1.12
C GLY A 278 -17.27 4.22 -2.39
N ASP A 279 -17.18 3.37 -3.42
CA ASP A 279 -16.62 3.75 -4.71
C ASP A 279 -17.68 4.49 -5.55
N SER A 280 -17.26 5.51 -6.30
CA SER A 280 -18.17 6.43 -6.98
C SER A 280 -17.93 6.52 -8.48
N ALA A 281 -19.00 6.31 -9.25
CA ALA A 281 -19.03 6.57 -10.68
C ALA A 281 -20.42 6.96 -11.18
N SER A 282 -20.46 7.63 -12.34
CA SER A 282 -21.73 7.98 -13.00
C SER A 282 -22.45 6.75 -13.57
N THR A 283 -21.73 5.65 -13.79
CA THR A 283 -22.29 4.39 -14.31
C THR A 283 -21.53 3.21 -13.71
N GLY A 284 -22.26 2.30 -13.04
CA GLY A 284 -21.70 1.16 -12.30
C GLY A 284 -20.81 1.65 -11.16
N GLN A 285 -21.38 1.85 -9.98
CA GLN A 285 -20.65 2.43 -8.83
C GLN A 285 -19.46 1.56 -8.46
N GLU A 286 -19.72 0.29 -8.14
CA GLU A 286 -18.67 -0.67 -7.82
C GLU A 286 -18.13 -1.35 -9.08
N ILE A 287 -19.01 -2.02 -9.84
CA ILE A 287 -18.60 -2.89 -10.95
C ILE A 287 -19.23 -2.42 -12.26
N ALA A 288 -18.42 -2.34 -13.33
CA ALA A 288 -18.92 -2.10 -14.69
C ALA A 288 -18.27 -3.05 -15.73
N LEU A 289 -19.09 -3.66 -16.59
CA LEU A 289 -18.67 -4.65 -17.58
C LEU A 289 -19.00 -4.21 -19.01
N TYR A 290 -18.02 -4.32 -19.91
CA TYR A 290 -18.12 -3.96 -21.32
C TYR A 290 -17.56 -5.06 -22.25
N GLU A 291 -17.94 -5.00 -23.53
CA GLU A 291 -17.25 -5.70 -24.63
C GLU A 291 -17.01 -7.20 -24.39
N GLY A 292 -18.07 -7.91 -24.01
CA GLY A 292 -18.03 -9.37 -23.85
C GLY A 292 -17.27 -9.86 -22.63
N SER A 293 -16.94 -8.97 -21.69
CA SER A 293 -16.28 -9.34 -20.44
C SER A 293 -17.20 -10.06 -19.46
N SER A 294 -16.58 -10.72 -18.50
CA SER A 294 -17.26 -11.26 -17.33
C SER A 294 -16.53 -10.90 -16.05
N ILE A 295 -17.18 -11.11 -14.91
CA ILE A 295 -16.52 -11.09 -13.61
C ILE A 295 -17.19 -12.13 -12.72
N THR A 296 -16.40 -12.83 -11.92
CA THR A 296 -16.91 -13.71 -10.86
C THR A 296 -16.72 -13.03 -9.51
N VAL A 297 -17.77 -12.97 -8.69
CA VAL A 297 -17.73 -12.40 -7.35
C VAL A 297 -18.24 -13.45 -6.38
N ALA A 298 -17.46 -13.77 -5.34
CA ALA A 298 -17.83 -14.72 -4.30
C ALA A 298 -17.32 -14.25 -2.93
N TYR A 299 -18.01 -14.59 -1.84
CA TYR A 299 -17.55 -14.29 -0.47
C TYR A 299 -17.03 -12.85 -0.28
N SER A 300 -17.65 -11.87 -0.91
CA SER A 300 -17.20 -10.48 -0.89
C SER A 300 -18.32 -9.54 -0.45
N ASN A 301 -17.95 -8.42 0.15
CA ASN A 301 -18.88 -7.36 0.49
C ASN A 301 -18.84 -6.31 -0.61
N VAL A 302 -19.98 -6.06 -1.25
CA VAL A 302 -20.09 -5.15 -2.40
C VAL A 302 -21.28 -4.23 -2.17
N GLU A 303 -21.02 -2.93 -2.10
CA GLU A 303 -22.05 -1.93 -1.86
C GLU A 303 -23.18 -2.00 -2.92
N ALA A 304 -24.43 -1.98 -2.44
CA ALA A 304 -25.65 -2.09 -3.24
C ALA A 304 -25.81 -3.41 -4.03
N GLY A 305 -24.93 -4.39 -3.77
CA GLY A 305 -24.97 -5.75 -4.27
C GLY A 305 -24.95 -5.88 -5.80
N SER A 306 -25.36 -7.04 -6.31
CA SER A 306 -25.31 -7.36 -7.74
C SER A 306 -26.17 -6.44 -8.62
N SER A 307 -27.22 -5.84 -8.06
CA SER A 307 -28.16 -4.97 -8.78
C SER A 307 -27.56 -3.62 -9.18
N ALA A 308 -26.51 -3.16 -8.47
CA ALA A 308 -25.84 -1.90 -8.77
C ALA A 308 -24.74 -2.04 -9.83
N ALA A 309 -24.33 -3.28 -10.14
CA ALA A 309 -23.36 -3.54 -11.19
C ALA A 309 -23.92 -3.13 -12.57
N PHE A 310 -23.12 -2.40 -13.35
CA PHE A 310 -23.46 -2.09 -14.73
C PHE A 310 -22.99 -3.23 -15.65
N ILE A 311 -23.93 -3.86 -16.35
CA ILE A 311 -23.66 -5.00 -17.23
C ILE A 311 -24.12 -4.64 -18.66
N ASN A 312 -23.16 -4.30 -19.53
CA ASN A 312 -23.46 -4.01 -20.93
C ASN A 312 -23.90 -5.29 -21.68
N PRO A 313 -24.76 -5.23 -22.72
CA PRO A 313 -25.18 -6.43 -23.46
C PRO A 313 -24.00 -7.26 -23.96
N GLY A 314 -24.07 -8.57 -23.72
CA GLY A 314 -23.00 -9.52 -24.04
C GLY A 314 -22.01 -9.76 -22.90
N CYS A 315 -22.09 -9.01 -21.80
CA CYS A 315 -21.27 -9.24 -20.61
C CYS A 315 -22.00 -10.11 -19.58
N THR A 316 -21.28 -10.72 -18.66
CA THR A 316 -21.86 -11.59 -17.62
C THR A 316 -21.28 -11.32 -16.23
N LEU A 317 -22.14 -11.07 -15.26
CA LEU A 317 -21.79 -11.09 -13.83
C LEU A 317 -22.13 -12.47 -13.25
N TYR A 318 -21.12 -13.18 -12.79
CA TYR A 318 -21.29 -14.41 -12.02
C TYR A 318 -21.29 -14.05 -10.53
N TRP A 319 -22.50 -13.92 -9.96
CA TRP A 319 -22.70 -13.63 -8.54
C TRP A 319 -22.86 -14.93 -7.77
N GLU A 320 -21.74 -15.44 -7.25
CA GLU A 320 -21.68 -16.71 -6.54
C GLU A 320 -22.11 -16.55 -5.06
N ASP A 321 -21.99 -17.63 -4.30
CA ASP A 321 -22.38 -17.67 -2.89
C ASP A 321 -21.47 -16.80 -1.99
N GLY A 322 -22.03 -16.42 -0.84
CA GLY A 322 -21.31 -15.76 0.24
C GLY A 322 -21.12 -14.26 0.08
N ASN A 323 -21.61 -13.65 -1.01
CA ASN A 323 -21.57 -12.20 -1.16
C ASN A 323 -22.58 -11.51 -0.25
N ILE A 324 -22.19 -10.36 0.30
CA ILE A 324 -23.01 -9.52 1.18
C ILE A 324 -23.03 -8.07 0.67
N ASP A 325 -24.00 -7.31 1.15
CA ASP A 325 -24.14 -5.86 0.93
C ASP A 325 -24.54 -5.26 2.28
N ALA A 326 -23.55 -4.88 3.07
CA ALA A 326 -23.74 -4.32 4.39
C ALA A 326 -22.55 -3.44 4.77
N ASP A 327 -22.80 -2.35 5.51
CA ASP A 327 -21.75 -1.45 5.98
C ASP A 327 -20.59 -2.23 6.63
N PRO A 328 -19.35 -2.13 6.11
CA PRO A 328 -18.18 -2.80 6.66
C PRO A 328 -17.85 -2.40 8.10
N ILE A 329 -18.39 -1.29 8.61
CA ILE A 329 -18.13 -0.75 9.95
C ILE A 329 -16.62 -0.54 10.15
N PHE A 330 -16.02 0.25 9.26
CA PHE A 330 -14.63 0.68 9.37
C PHE A 330 -14.40 1.54 10.62
N VAL A 331 -13.18 1.53 11.15
CA VAL A 331 -12.77 2.35 12.31
C VAL A 331 -13.02 3.85 12.04
N HIS A 332 -12.51 4.37 10.91
CA HIS A 332 -12.72 5.77 10.52
C HIS A 332 -12.36 6.02 9.04
N GLU A 333 -13.33 5.89 8.14
CA GLU A 333 -13.13 6.00 6.69
C GLU A 333 -12.56 7.36 6.24
N ASP A 334 -13.02 8.46 6.83
CA ASP A 334 -12.56 9.81 6.51
C ASP A 334 -11.07 10.00 6.82
N TRP A 335 -10.57 9.32 7.85
CA TRP A 335 -9.16 9.33 8.25
C TRP A 335 -8.38 8.14 7.68
N LYS A 336 -8.96 7.47 6.69
CA LYS A 336 -8.35 6.38 5.92
C LYS A 336 -7.98 5.16 6.76
N ASP A 337 -8.73 4.94 7.84
CA ASP A 337 -8.61 3.73 8.65
C ASP A 337 -9.73 2.76 8.36
N TYR A 338 -9.39 1.79 7.52
CA TYR A 338 -10.30 0.75 7.02
C TYR A 338 -10.18 -0.56 7.80
N ARG A 339 -9.57 -0.55 8.99
CA ARG A 339 -9.66 -1.67 9.93
C ARG A 339 -11.12 -1.85 10.38
N LEU A 340 -11.51 -3.07 10.73
CA LEU A 340 -12.88 -3.41 11.10
C LEU A 340 -13.13 -3.15 12.59
N LEU A 341 -14.35 -2.72 12.93
CA LEU A 341 -14.84 -2.69 14.31
C LEU A 341 -15.63 -3.96 14.65
N TRP A 342 -15.73 -4.27 15.95
CA TRP A 342 -16.55 -5.40 16.39
C TRP A 342 -18.03 -5.18 16.01
N GLY A 343 -18.65 -6.22 15.46
CA GLY A 343 -19.99 -6.16 14.89
C GLY A 343 -20.03 -5.92 13.38
N SER A 344 -18.88 -5.73 12.74
CA SER A 344 -18.77 -5.70 11.28
C SER A 344 -19.31 -6.98 10.65
N PRO A 345 -20.12 -6.90 9.57
CA PRO A 345 -20.58 -8.06 8.82
C PRO A 345 -19.47 -8.74 7.99
N CYS A 346 -18.30 -8.10 7.88
CA CYS A 346 -17.14 -8.64 7.18
C CYS A 346 -16.31 -9.60 8.04
N ILE A 347 -16.50 -9.59 9.36
CA ILE A 347 -15.80 -10.50 10.27
C ILE A 347 -16.35 -11.92 10.12
N ASP A 348 -15.47 -12.92 10.00
CA ASP A 348 -15.79 -14.34 9.84
C ASP A 348 -16.67 -14.68 8.61
N ALA A 349 -16.65 -13.82 7.59
CA ALA A 349 -17.60 -13.86 6.48
C ALA A 349 -17.01 -14.30 5.13
N GLY A 350 -15.67 -14.33 5.00
CA GLY A 350 -14.93 -14.74 3.79
C GLY A 350 -15.08 -16.22 3.44
N GLN A 351 -14.26 -16.79 2.56
CA GLN A 351 -14.46 -18.16 2.07
C GLN A 351 -14.33 -19.20 3.22
N PRO A 352 -15.25 -20.20 3.35
CA PRO A 352 -15.36 -21.07 4.53
C PRO A 352 -14.18 -22.01 4.84
N ASP A 353 -13.33 -22.30 3.88
CA ASP A 353 -12.18 -23.20 4.03
C ASP A 353 -10.87 -22.44 4.33
N LEU A 354 -10.94 -21.11 4.48
CA LEU A 354 -9.83 -20.24 4.81
C LEU A 354 -9.98 -19.68 6.22
N TRP A 355 -8.85 -19.57 6.90
CA TRP A 355 -8.78 -19.24 8.32
C TRP A 355 -7.82 -18.09 8.53
N ASP A 356 -8.20 -17.20 9.43
CA ASP A 356 -7.33 -16.14 9.91
C ASP A 356 -6.36 -16.65 11.00
N PRO A 357 -5.29 -15.91 11.31
CA PRO A 357 -4.27 -16.35 12.28
C PRO A 357 -4.80 -16.58 13.69
N ASP A 358 -5.94 -16.00 14.06
CA ASP A 358 -6.63 -16.22 15.33
C ASP A 358 -7.46 -17.51 15.36
N GLY A 359 -7.53 -18.23 14.24
CA GLY A 359 -8.20 -19.52 14.09
C GLY A 359 -9.68 -19.40 13.76
N THR A 360 -10.19 -18.20 13.44
CA THR A 360 -11.56 -18.00 12.99
C THR A 360 -11.63 -18.00 11.46
N ARG A 361 -12.86 -17.96 10.91
CA ARG A 361 -13.05 -18.00 9.46
C ARG A 361 -12.50 -16.69 8.89
N ARG A 362 -11.91 -16.73 7.70
CA ARG A 362 -11.31 -15.54 7.10
C ARG A 362 -12.29 -14.35 7.07
N ASP A 363 -11.82 -13.19 7.48
CA ASP A 363 -12.50 -11.92 7.29
C ASP A 363 -12.51 -11.51 5.82
N MET A 364 -13.50 -10.70 5.43
CA MET A 364 -13.48 -10.00 4.14
C MET A 364 -12.64 -8.73 4.24
N GLY A 365 -11.90 -8.42 3.18
CA GLY A 365 -11.08 -7.22 3.05
C GLY A 365 -9.62 -7.42 3.43
N ARG A 366 -8.88 -6.30 3.49
CA ARG A 366 -7.45 -6.26 3.78
C ARG A 366 -7.12 -6.66 5.22
N TYR A 367 -7.96 -6.21 6.15
CA TYR A 367 -7.65 -6.17 7.57
C TYR A 367 -8.41 -7.25 8.31
N ILE A 368 -7.65 -8.03 9.08
CA ILE A 368 -8.18 -9.06 9.96
C ILE A 368 -8.51 -8.41 11.30
N PHE A 369 -9.65 -8.79 11.88
CA PHE A 369 -10.03 -8.48 13.24
C PHE A 369 -9.61 -9.63 14.16
N ASP A 370 -8.48 -9.48 14.86
CA ASP A 370 -7.93 -10.53 15.71
C ASP A 370 -8.77 -10.77 16.99
N GLN A 371 -9.59 -11.82 16.96
CA GLN A 371 -10.48 -12.20 18.05
C GLN A 371 -9.76 -12.93 19.19
N SER A 372 -8.48 -13.28 19.02
CA SER A 372 -7.68 -13.94 20.07
C SER A 372 -7.23 -12.97 21.18
N LYS A 373 -7.20 -11.67 20.88
CA LYS A 373 -6.79 -10.63 21.83
C LYS A 373 -7.85 -10.36 22.87
N ALA A 374 -7.44 -10.09 24.11
CA ALA A 374 -8.38 -9.72 25.18
C ALA A 374 -9.07 -8.38 24.91
N LEU A 375 -8.36 -7.44 24.29
CA LEU A 375 -8.86 -6.19 23.74
C LEU A 375 -8.08 -5.90 22.45
N VAL A 376 -8.70 -5.24 21.48
CA VAL A 376 -8.04 -4.78 20.26
C VAL A 376 -7.90 -3.26 20.31
N THR A 377 -6.70 -2.75 20.00
CA THR A 377 -6.39 -1.32 20.04
C THR A 377 -6.07 -0.79 18.66
N TYR A 378 -6.63 0.37 18.31
CA TYR A 378 -6.27 1.12 17.10
C TYR A 378 -5.98 2.59 17.42
N LEU A 379 -4.92 3.11 16.82
CA LEU A 379 -4.59 4.52 16.71
C LEU A 379 -4.78 4.98 15.28
N THR A 380 -5.54 6.06 15.09
CA THR A 380 -5.78 6.66 13.78
C THR A 380 -5.41 8.15 13.84
N PRO A 381 -4.29 8.58 13.26
CA PRO A 381 -3.99 10.00 13.14
C PRO A 381 -4.84 10.65 12.05
N GLU A 382 -5.26 11.90 12.26
CA GLU A 382 -5.94 12.67 11.20
C GLU A 382 -5.03 12.96 10.00
N THR A 383 -3.74 13.16 10.27
CA THR A 383 -2.70 13.36 9.28
C THR A 383 -1.38 12.77 9.79
N LEU A 384 -0.56 12.28 8.87
CA LEU A 384 0.80 11.80 9.14
C LEU A 384 1.87 12.88 8.97
N ALA A 385 1.49 14.11 8.56
CA ALA A 385 2.37 15.26 8.47
C ALA A 385 1.80 16.39 9.32
N VAL A 386 2.61 16.93 10.23
CA VAL A 386 2.23 17.97 11.19
C VAL A 386 3.29 19.07 11.24
N HIS A 387 2.89 20.27 11.68
CA HIS A 387 3.78 21.41 11.81
C HIS A 387 3.84 21.91 13.27
N PRO A 388 5.00 22.41 13.74
CA PRO A 388 5.08 23.04 15.05
C PRO A 388 4.08 24.21 15.20
N GLY A 389 3.48 24.29 16.39
CA GLY A 389 2.46 25.28 16.73
C GLY A 389 1.04 24.94 16.27
N GLU A 390 0.84 23.80 15.59
CA GLU A 390 -0.49 23.36 15.18
C GLU A 390 -1.11 22.37 16.17
N SER A 391 -2.45 22.32 16.14
CA SER A 391 -3.22 21.27 16.78
C SER A 391 -3.31 20.04 15.88
N TRP A 392 -3.11 18.87 16.46
CA TRP A 392 -3.13 17.58 15.78
C TRP A 392 -4.03 16.59 16.51
N ARG A 393 -4.86 15.89 15.74
CA ARG A 393 -5.87 14.98 16.28
C ARG A 393 -5.52 13.52 16.01
N VAL A 394 -5.74 12.69 17.03
CA VAL A 394 -5.57 11.23 16.97
C VAL A 394 -6.79 10.55 17.58
N LEU A 395 -7.38 9.62 16.85
CA LEU A 395 -8.50 8.82 17.30
C LEU A 395 -7.96 7.55 17.96
N TYR A 396 -8.37 7.36 19.20
CA TYR A 396 -8.13 6.16 19.97
C TYR A 396 -9.35 5.27 19.86
N THR A 397 -9.15 4.02 19.47
CA THR A 397 -10.20 3.01 19.42
C THR A 397 -9.81 1.81 20.27
N LEU A 398 -10.67 1.43 21.21
CA LEU A 398 -10.52 0.23 22.02
C LEU A 398 -11.73 -0.67 21.82
N VAL A 399 -11.50 -1.94 21.51
CA VAL A 399 -12.56 -2.88 21.20
C VAL A 399 -12.49 -4.08 22.14
N ASN A 400 -13.64 -4.43 22.71
CA ASN A 400 -13.83 -5.70 23.42
C ASN A 400 -14.86 -6.54 22.66
N CYS A 401 -14.43 -7.61 22.00
CA CYS A 401 -15.32 -8.55 21.33
C CYS A 401 -15.88 -9.65 22.25
N HIS A 402 -15.41 -9.73 23.50
CA HIS A 402 -15.74 -10.82 24.41
C HIS A 402 -16.98 -10.55 25.26
N ASP A 403 -17.60 -11.61 25.76
CA ASP A 403 -18.82 -11.56 26.60
C ASP A 403 -18.59 -11.04 28.02
N ALA A 404 -17.33 -10.93 28.45
CA ALA A 404 -16.95 -10.42 29.76
C ALA A 404 -16.41 -8.99 29.65
N PRO A 405 -16.76 -8.09 30.59
CA PRO A 405 -16.08 -6.81 30.68
C PRO A 405 -14.60 -7.02 31.00
N GLN A 406 -13.73 -6.19 30.43
CA GLN A 406 -12.28 -6.29 30.58
C GLN A 406 -11.71 -5.05 31.26
N PRO A 407 -11.14 -5.15 32.48
CA PRO A 407 -10.38 -4.05 33.06
C PRO A 407 -9.05 -3.91 32.33
N CYS A 408 -8.62 -2.68 32.10
CA CYS A 408 -7.37 -2.41 31.41
C CYS A 408 -6.76 -1.08 31.85
N TRP A 409 -5.48 -0.93 31.57
CA TRP A 409 -4.72 0.30 31.64
C TRP A 409 -4.24 0.67 30.24
N GLY A 410 -4.33 1.95 29.88
CA GLY A 410 -3.77 2.50 28.65
C GLY A 410 -2.60 3.44 28.94
N ILE A 411 -1.55 3.36 28.13
CA ILE A 411 -0.39 4.27 28.19
C ILE A 411 0.06 4.62 26.77
N ALA A 412 0.26 5.91 26.50
CA ALA A 412 0.71 6.42 25.21
C ALA A 412 2.10 7.05 25.35
N GLU A 413 2.98 6.77 24.41
CA GLU A 413 4.37 7.21 24.41
C GLU A 413 4.81 7.65 23.02
N LEU A 414 5.71 8.64 22.98
CA LEU A 414 6.30 9.18 21.77
C LEU A 414 7.79 8.83 21.68
N THR A 415 8.28 8.54 20.48
CA THR A 415 9.70 8.41 20.17
C THR A 415 10.12 9.50 19.21
N LEU A 416 11.22 10.19 19.51
CA LEU A 416 11.74 11.30 18.72
C LEU A 416 12.48 10.79 17.46
N PRO A 417 12.78 11.67 16.49
CA PRO A 417 13.48 11.28 15.25
C PRO A 417 14.87 10.69 15.44
N ASN A 418 15.51 10.93 16.58
CA ASN A 418 16.80 10.32 16.93
C ASN A 418 16.65 8.93 17.61
N GLY A 419 15.44 8.40 17.71
CA GLY A 419 15.13 7.12 18.36
C GLY A 419 15.03 7.20 19.90
N GLU A 420 15.27 8.37 20.49
CA GLU A 420 15.17 8.55 21.94
C GLU A 420 13.70 8.76 22.37
N PRO A 421 13.29 8.26 23.54
CA PRO A 421 11.97 8.55 24.08
C PRO A 421 11.76 10.05 24.27
N TRP A 422 10.55 10.54 23.99
CA TRP A 422 10.20 11.92 24.30
C TRP A 422 10.31 12.17 25.81
N PRO A 423 11.02 13.22 26.28
CA PRO A 423 11.19 13.49 27.71
C PRO A 423 9.89 13.73 28.50
N GLY A 424 8.80 14.04 27.80
CA GLY A 424 7.47 14.18 28.39
C GLY A 424 6.70 12.87 28.54
N ASN A 425 7.27 11.73 28.18
CA ASN A 425 6.60 10.45 28.31
C ASN A 425 6.31 10.07 29.79
N PRO A 426 5.20 9.37 30.06
CA PRO A 426 4.15 9.02 29.09
C PRO A 426 3.37 10.26 28.64
N LEU A 427 3.04 10.31 27.33
CA LEU A 427 2.21 11.38 26.77
C LEU A 427 0.81 11.34 27.39
N GLU A 428 0.25 10.14 27.53
CA GLU A 428 -1.00 9.89 28.25
C GLU A 428 -0.89 8.64 29.13
N GLY A 429 -1.65 8.66 30.24
CA GLY A 429 -1.72 7.55 31.17
C GLY A 429 -0.51 7.42 32.12
N PRO A 430 -0.40 6.28 32.83
CA PRO A 430 -1.27 5.12 32.77
C PRO A 430 -2.68 5.42 33.32
N ASP A 431 -3.71 5.22 32.50
CA ASP A 431 -5.11 5.43 32.88
C ASP A 431 -5.88 4.12 32.94
N HIS A 432 -6.66 3.94 34.00
CA HIS A 432 -7.46 2.72 34.21
C HIS A 432 -8.89 2.87 33.70
N GLY A 433 -9.37 1.85 32.97
CA GLY A 433 -10.74 1.74 32.51
C GLY A 433 -11.27 0.32 32.62
N ILE A 434 -12.59 0.17 32.45
CA ILE A 434 -13.24 -1.12 32.27
C ILE A 434 -14.00 -1.06 30.95
N MET A 435 -13.54 -1.84 29.98
CA MET A 435 -14.23 -2.02 28.71
C MET A 435 -15.43 -2.93 28.91
N HIS A 436 -16.61 -2.44 28.54
CA HIS A 436 -17.82 -3.27 28.53
C HIS A 436 -17.69 -4.41 27.52
N ARG A 437 -18.44 -5.49 27.73
CA ARG A 437 -18.50 -6.64 26.80
C ARG A 437 -19.02 -6.21 25.43
N GLN A 438 -18.53 -6.82 24.36
CA GLN A 438 -19.01 -6.60 22.98
C GLN A 438 -19.21 -5.12 22.63
N TYR A 439 -18.20 -4.30 22.89
CA TYR A 439 -18.28 -2.85 22.83
C TYR A 439 -17.08 -2.23 22.11
N ASN A 440 -17.37 -1.24 21.26
CA ASN A 440 -16.39 -0.37 20.63
C ASN A 440 -16.37 0.96 21.37
N TRP A 441 -15.23 1.33 21.96
CA TRP A 441 -15.00 2.65 22.53
C TRP A 441 -14.11 3.46 21.60
N GLN A 442 -14.48 4.72 21.35
CA GLN A 442 -13.73 5.63 20.50
C GLN A 442 -13.63 7.00 21.16
N CYS A 443 -12.47 7.64 21.06
CA CYS A 443 -12.28 9.00 21.55
C CYS A 443 -11.19 9.73 20.76
N VAL A 444 -11.50 10.93 20.28
CA VAL A 444 -10.52 11.80 19.64
C VAL A 444 -9.74 12.55 20.72
N ARG A 445 -8.42 12.47 20.64
CA ARG A 445 -7.48 13.30 21.39
C ARG A 445 -6.95 14.40 20.50
N GLU A 446 -6.71 15.54 21.11
CA GLU A 446 -6.15 16.72 20.46
C GLU A 446 -4.85 17.08 21.18
N TYR A 447 -3.77 17.21 20.43
CA TYR A 447 -2.43 17.51 20.90
C TYR A 447 -1.93 18.79 20.24
N GLU A 448 -1.25 19.62 21.02
CA GLU A 448 -0.47 20.74 20.49
C GLU A 448 0.91 20.23 20.09
N VAL A 449 1.33 20.47 18.85
CA VAL A 449 2.69 20.15 18.39
C VAL A 449 3.65 21.24 18.91
N PRO A 450 4.58 20.92 19.82
CA PRO A 450 5.45 21.94 20.42
C PRO A 450 6.30 22.68 19.38
N GLU A 451 6.43 24.00 19.53
CA GLU A 451 7.26 24.87 18.66
C GLU A 451 8.72 24.38 18.53
N MET A 452 9.24 23.73 19.57
CA MET A 452 10.62 23.24 19.63
C MET A 452 10.74 21.75 19.25
N TRP A 453 9.69 21.13 18.68
CA TRP A 453 9.73 19.73 18.29
C TRP A 453 10.76 19.50 17.18
N PRO A 454 11.63 18.47 17.27
CA PRO A 454 12.62 18.20 16.23
C PRO A 454 11.97 17.77 14.92
N PHE A 455 12.41 18.36 13.80
CA PHE A 455 11.94 17.95 12.48
C PHE A 455 12.38 16.52 12.15
N GLY A 456 11.54 15.83 11.36
CA GLY A 456 11.75 14.44 10.97
C GLY A 456 10.63 13.54 11.46
N TRP A 457 10.84 12.23 11.33
CA TRP A 457 9.85 11.22 11.66
C TRP A 457 9.88 10.88 13.15
N SER A 458 8.72 10.88 13.79
CA SER A 458 8.52 10.47 15.18
C SER A 458 7.53 9.30 15.21
N ASP A 459 7.60 8.46 16.24
CA ASP A 459 6.65 7.37 16.44
C ASP A 459 5.68 7.68 17.56
N PHE A 460 4.42 7.34 17.35
CA PHE A 460 3.37 7.33 18.35
C PHE A 460 2.99 5.89 18.67
N MET A 461 3.06 5.49 19.94
CA MET A 461 2.64 4.16 20.40
C MET A 461 1.59 4.27 21.49
N TRP A 462 0.57 3.41 21.42
CA TRP A 462 -0.38 3.20 22.51
C TRP A 462 -0.44 1.73 22.88
N GLN A 463 -0.33 1.46 24.17
CA GLN A 463 -0.34 0.11 24.73
C GLN A 463 -1.50 -0.04 25.70
N VAL A 464 -2.22 -1.16 25.61
CA VAL A 464 -3.33 -1.48 26.50
C VAL A 464 -3.16 -2.86 27.11
N GLY A 465 -3.36 -2.97 28.43
CA GLY A 465 -3.28 -4.25 29.13
C GLY A 465 -3.44 -4.13 30.63
N LEU A 466 -3.10 -5.20 31.35
CA LEU A 466 -2.90 -5.17 32.79
C LEU A 466 -1.41 -4.95 33.10
N PRO A 467 -1.07 -4.54 34.33
CA PRO A 467 0.33 -4.51 34.76
C PRO A 467 0.99 -5.88 34.50
N ALA A 468 2.09 -5.88 33.74
CA ALA A 468 2.83 -7.07 33.30
C ALA A 468 2.10 -8.03 32.34
N ASN A 469 0.92 -7.68 31.82
CA ASN A 469 0.21 -8.46 30.81
C ASN A 469 -0.39 -7.53 29.74
N LEU A 470 0.37 -7.33 28.66
CA LEU A 470 -0.07 -6.55 27.51
C LEU A 470 -1.18 -7.30 26.77
N PHE A 471 -2.31 -6.65 26.51
CA PHE A 471 -3.37 -7.21 25.68
C PHE A 471 -3.13 -6.89 24.21
N ASP A 472 -2.87 -5.63 23.91
CA ASP A 472 -2.59 -5.17 22.56
C ASP A 472 -1.79 -3.85 22.57
N LYS A 473 -1.22 -3.52 21.41
CA LYS A 473 -0.61 -2.22 21.15
C LYS A 473 -0.81 -1.84 19.69
N ASP A 474 -0.87 -0.54 19.44
CA ASP A 474 -0.83 0.00 18.09
C ASP A 474 0.17 1.15 17.98
N ARG A 475 0.65 1.41 16.77
CA ARG A 475 1.61 2.49 16.50
C ARG A 475 1.50 3.03 15.09
N PHE A 476 1.89 4.28 14.92
CA PHE A 476 2.14 4.87 13.60
C PHE A 476 3.31 5.86 13.68
N SER A 477 3.94 6.10 12.53
CA SER A 477 5.00 7.09 12.37
C SER A 477 4.44 8.35 11.69
N PHE A 478 4.85 9.53 12.12
CA PHE A 478 4.42 10.81 11.55
C PHE A 478 5.61 11.76 11.37
N ALA A 479 5.54 12.62 10.37
CA ALA A 479 6.57 13.60 10.06
C ALA A 479 6.24 14.95 10.68
N VAL A 480 7.19 15.53 11.39
CA VAL A 480 7.15 16.94 11.80
C VAL A 480 7.96 17.76 10.81
N LEU A 481 7.26 18.68 10.15
CA LEU A 481 7.80 19.48 9.05
C LEU A 481 7.85 20.96 9.42
N PRO A 482 8.81 21.74 8.89
CA PRO A 482 8.80 23.20 9.04
C PRO A 482 7.52 23.79 8.43
N GLN A 483 7.08 24.97 8.89
CA GLN A 483 5.93 25.67 8.28
C GLN A 483 6.26 26.09 6.84
N GLU A 484 5.26 26.07 5.95
CA GLU A 484 5.41 26.52 4.56
C GLU A 484 5.97 27.96 4.52
N GLY A 485 7.14 28.13 3.89
CA GLY A 485 7.89 29.39 3.84
C GLY A 485 9.28 29.33 4.50
N GLU A 486 9.49 28.40 5.45
CA GLU A 486 10.83 28.16 6.03
C GLU A 486 11.69 27.22 5.18
N TRP A 487 11.11 26.40 4.29
CA TRP A 487 11.88 25.62 3.32
C TRP A 487 12.68 26.54 2.39
N GLU A 488 12.07 27.58 1.82
CA GLU A 488 12.79 28.58 1.00
C GLU A 488 13.83 29.36 1.81
N ALA A 489 13.59 29.62 3.10
CA ALA A 489 14.53 30.32 3.97
C ALA A 489 15.71 29.43 4.41
N ALA A 490 15.46 28.16 4.71
CA ALA A 490 16.47 27.16 5.07
C ALA A 490 17.30 26.73 3.85
N GLU A 491 16.69 26.66 2.68
CA GLU A 491 17.37 26.39 1.41
C GLU A 491 18.23 27.60 0.97
N ASN A 492 17.75 28.83 1.18
CA ASN A 492 18.55 30.05 0.96
C ASN A 492 19.64 30.28 2.02
N ALA A 493 19.50 29.76 3.24
CA ALA A 493 20.54 29.82 4.26
C ALA A 493 21.63 28.73 4.08
N ARG A 494 21.39 27.75 3.21
CA ARG A 494 22.34 26.68 2.82
C ARG A 494 23.02 26.92 1.46
N ARG A 495 22.63 27.96 0.71
CA ARG A 495 23.34 28.50 -0.46
C ARG A 495 24.28 29.62 -0.02
#